data_AF-A0AAX6BHE6-F1
#
_entry.id   AF-A0AAX6BHE6-F1
#
_cell.length_a   1.000
_cell.length_b   1.000
_cell.length_c   1.000
_cell.angle_alpha   90.00
_cell.angle_beta   90.00
_cell.angle_gamma   90.00
#
_symmetry.space_group_name_H-M   'P 1'
#
loop_
_entity.id
_entity.type
_entity.pdbx_description
1 polymer ?
#
loop_
_entity_poly.entity_id
_entity_poly.type
_entity_poly.pdbx_seq_one_letter_code
_entity_poly.pdbx_strand_id
1 'polypeptide(L)'
;MKYFKVLFCLILLLLVGIAGCSSKEEVTSINTVDVQKLKEHSGTYVGDNSNVSAIVRALPGGETFKEIDLHNKTPKIIYGTKEGSLSEDETLKYWFDGKNTLEKNFLYNAIYLAILVPNAQGYSFKVDNQKFSVSREEMEQFISGNIKTLPDSNKLFDKEKAQQFIDDNKEKINKTVKSAAIREKFFKNVPIVKE
;
A
#
# COMPACT_ATOMS: atom_id res chain seq x y z
N MET A 1 5.23 -40.48 45.61
CA MET A 1 6.11 -39.45 44.99
C MET A 1 6.57 -39.76 43.55
N LYS A 2 6.71 -41.03 43.14
CA LYS A 2 7.15 -41.39 41.76
C LYS A 2 6.17 -40.90 40.68
N TYR A 3 4.87 -41.10 40.88
CA TYR A 3 3.83 -40.70 39.93
C TYR A 3 3.62 -39.18 39.82
N PHE A 4 3.89 -38.42 40.90
CA PHE A 4 3.78 -36.96 40.90
C PHE A 4 4.88 -36.31 40.04
N LYS A 5 6.10 -36.87 40.07
CA LYS A 5 7.20 -36.43 39.19
C LYS A 5 6.91 -36.73 37.71
N VAL A 6 6.33 -37.90 37.41
CA VAL A 6 5.94 -38.29 36.05
C VAL A 6 4.83 -37.38 35.52
N LEU A 7 3.80 -37.09 36.34
CA LEU A 7 2.70 -36.20 35.99
C LEU A 7 3.19 -34.75 35.77
N PHE A 8 4.10 -34.26 36.62
CA PHE A 8 4.70 -32.94 36.49
C PHE A 8 5.56 -32.81 35.21
N CYS A 9 6.34 -33.84 34.87
CA CYS A 9 7.08 -33.89 33.61
C CYS A 9 6.15 -33.92 32.39
N LEU A 10 5.01 -34.61 32.46
CA LEU A 10 4.05 -34.68 31.36
C LEU A 10 3.36 -33.32 31.09
N ILE A 11 3.04 -32.58 32.16
CA ILE A 11 2.45 -31.24 32.08
C ILE A 11 3.46 -30.23 31.52
N LEU A 12 4.74 -30.33 31.90
CA LEU A 12 5.81 -29.51 31.35
C LEU A 12 6.03 -29.76 29.84
N LEU A 13 5.95 -31.01 29.39
CA LEU A 13 6.06 -31.37 27.97
C LEU A 13 4.90 -30.83 27.11
N LEU A 14 3.69 -30.74 27.68
CA LEU A 14 2.52 -30.15 27.02
C LEU A 14 2.61 -28.62 26.92
N LEU A 15 3.28 -27.95 27.86
CA LEU A 15 3.47 -26.49 27.84
C LEU A 15 4.53 -26.02 26.85
N VAL A 16 5.53 -26.85 26.53
CA VAL A 16 6.60 -26.52 25.56
C VAL A 16 6.09 -26.55 24.11
N GLY A 17 4.96 -27.21 23.84
CA GLY A 17 4.38 -27.31 22.49
C GLY A 17 3.60 -26.09 21.99
N ILE A 18 3.42 -25.04 22.81
CA ILE A 18 2.59 -23.87 22.47
C ILE A 18 3.44 -22.62 22.17
N ALA A 19 4.76 -22.66 22.40
CA ALA A 19 5.64 -21.53 22.14
C ALA A 19 6.28 -21.65 20.75
N GLY A 20 5.69 -20.96 19.76
CA GLY A 20 6.41 -20.68 18.51
C GLY A 20 5.61 -20.73 17.20
N CYS A 21 4.32 -20.36 17.19
CA CYS A 21 3.76 -19.85 15.94
C CYS A 21 4.34 -18.44 15.75
N SER A 22 5.53 -18.32 15.13
CA SER A 22 5.92 -17.04 14.56
C SER A 22 4.89 -16.74 13.48
N SER A 23 3.91 -15.89 13.78
CA SER A 23 3.05 -15.34 12.75
C SER A 23 3.97 -14.64 11.75
N LYS A 24 4.19 -15.25 10.59
CA LYS A 24 4.82 -14.54 9.47
C LYS A 24 4.04 -13.26 9.28
N GLU A 25 4.72 -12.12 9.32
CA GLU A 25 4.10 -10.83 9.11
C GLU A 25 3.45 -10.85 7.72
N GLU A 26 2.11 -10.82 7.67
CA GLU A 26 1.38 -10.88 6.42
C GLU A 26 1.52 -9.53 5.72
N VAL A 27 1.83 -9.57 4.42
CA VAL A 27 1.96 -8.34 3.61
C VAL A 27 0.66 -7.56 3.64
N THR A 28 0.74 -6.26 3.93
CA THR A 28 -0.43 -5.38 3.96
C THR A 28 -1.14 -5.45 2.62
N SER A 29 -2.46 -5.69 2.67
CA SER A 29 -3.35 -5.76 1.51
C SER A 29 -4.36 -4.63 1.58
N ILE A 30 -5.09 -4.38 0.50
CA ILE A 30 -6.20 -3.40 0.49
C ILE A 30 -7.25 -3.68 1.58
N ASN A 31 -7.39 -4.93 2.03
CA ASN A 31 -8.36 -5.29 3.08
C ASN A 31 -7.83 -5.10 4.50
N THR A 32 -6.50 -5.08 4.67
CA THR A 32 -5.83 -5.03 5.97
C THR A 32 -5.11 -3.72 6.22
N VAL A 33 -5.10 -2.82 5.24
CA VAL A 33 -4.55 -1.47 5.34
C VAL A 33 -5.15 -0.69 6.50
N ASP A 34 -4.28 -0.15 7.35
CA ASP A 34 -4.67 0.74 8.43
C ASP A 34 -4.81 2.16 7.89
N VAL A 35 -6.04 2.51 7.48
CA VAL A 35 -6.37 3.84 6.96
C VAL A 35 -6.09 4.94 7.99
N GLN A 36 -6.11 4.63 9.29
CA GLN A 36 -5.81 5.63 10.31
C GLN A 36 -4.35 6.06 10.26
N LYS A 37 -3.41 5.12 10.09
CA LYS A 37 -1.98 5.43 9.89
C LYS A 37 -1.75 6.28 8.64
N LEU A 38 -2.45 5.99 7.55
CA LEU A 38 -2.36 6.80 6.33
C LEU A 38 -2.80 8.25 6.56
N LYS A 39 -3.90 8.44 7.30
CA LYS A 39 -4.47 9.76 7.60
C LYS A 39 -3.55 10.64 8.44
N GLU A 40 -2.69 10.07 9.29
CA GLU A 40 -1.71 10.81 10.11
C GLU A 40 -0.74 11.63 9.25
N HIS A 41 -0.49 11.18 8.00
CA HIS A 41 0.39 11.83 7.04
C HIS A 41 -0.34 12.75 6.05
N SER A 42 -1.55 13.19 6.37
CA SER A 42 -2.28 14.17 5.54
C SER A 42 -1.52 15.50 5.44
N GLY A 43 -1.61 16.14 4.27
CA GLY A 43 -0.91 17.40 4.00
C GLY A 43 0.61 17.25 3.79
N THR A 44 1.07 16.06 3.39
CA THR A 44 2.49 15.81 3.13
C THR A 44 2.96 16.55 1.88
N TYR A 45 4.12 17.22 1.97
CA TYR A 45 4.81 17.75 0.81
C TYR A 45 5.64 16.65 0.15
N VAL A 46 5.69 16.64 -1.18
CA VAL A 46 6.48 15.66 -1.94
C VAL A 46 7.98 15.65 -1.58
N GLY A 47 8.53 16.74 -1.04
CA GLY A 47 9.92 16.82 -0.58
C GLY A 47 10.16 16.26 0.83
N ASP A 48 9.10 15.93 1.58
CA ASP A 48 9.20 15.32 2.90
C ASP A 48 9.40 13.81 2.76
N ASN A 49 10.65 13.42 2.54
CA ASN A 49 11.01 12.03 2.27
C ASN A 49 10.57 11.08 3.39
N SER A 50 10.60 11.56 4.65
CA SER A 50 10.20 10.80 5.81
C SER A 50 8.70 10.49 5.78
N ASN A 51 7.85 11.51 5.59
CA ASN A 51 6.40 11.30 5.53
C ASN A 51 5.96 10.55 4.28
N VAL A 52 6.54 10.83 3.10
CA VAL A 52 6.19 10.07 1.89
C VAL A 52 6.57 8.60 2.05
N SER A 53 7.75 8.30 2.61
CA SER A 53 8.14 6.91 2.89
C SER A 53 7.24 6.23 3.93
N ALA A 54 6.75 6.97 4.93
CA ALA A 54 5.83 6.44 5.93
C ALA A 54 4.47 6.10 5.32
N ILE A 55 3.94 6.95 4.43
CA ILE A 55 2.75 6.65 3.63
C ILE A 55 2.95 5.36 2.84
N VAL A 56 4.05 5.26 2.08
CA VAL A 56 4.33 4.08 1.24
C VAL A 56 4.42 2.79 2.05
N ARG A 57 5.03 2.82 3.24
CA ARG A 57 5.10 1.65 4.12
C ARG A 57 3.75 1.25 4.72
N ALA A 58 2.83 2.20 4.88
CA ALA A 58 1.48 1.93 5.37
C ALA A 58 0.50 1.51 4.26
N LEU A 59 0.88 1.65 2.98
CA LEU A 59 0.08 1.23 1.83
C LEU A 59 0.21 -0.28 1.55
N PRO A 60 -0.72 -0.88 0.79
CA PRO A 60 -0.60 -2.25 0.29
C PRO A 60 0.76 -2.54 -0.36
N GLY A 61 1.40 -3.62 0.10
CA GLY A 61 2.74 -4.01 -0.31
C GLY A 61 3.87 -3.27 0.38
N GLY A 62 3.58 -2.47 1.42
CA GLY A 62 4.54 -1.63 2.14
C GLY A 62 5.71 -2.41 2.76
N GLU A 63 5.53 -3.69 3.11
CA GLU A 63 6.58 -4.58 3.62
C GLU A 63 7.62 -4.92 2.54
N THR A 64 7.28 -4.72 1.27
CA THR A 64 8.17 -4.88 0.11
C THR A 64 8.76 -3.54 -0.36
N PHE A 65 8.54 -2.43 0.38
CA PHE A 65 9.10 -1.12 0.02
C PHE A 65 10.64 -1.15 0.08
N LYS A 66 11.27 -0.92 -1.07
CA LYS A 66 12.73 -0.97 -1.22
C LYS A 66 13.34 0.43 -1.23
N GLU A 67 12.84 1.28 -2.12
CA GLU A 67 13.45 2.60 -2.40
C GLU A 67 12.41 3.60 -2.92
N ILE A 68 12.67 4.88 -2.68
CA ILE A 68 11.90 5.99 -3.24
C ILE A 68 12.81 7.07 -3.82
N ASP A 69 12.43 7.57 -4.99
CA ASP A 69 12.98 8.79 -5.61
C ASP A 69 11.87 9.85 -5.69
N LEU A 70 12.14 11.06 -5.20
CA LEU A 70 11.21 12.18 -5.14
C LEU A 70 11.56 13.32 -6.11
N HIS A 71 12.58 13.13 -6.96
CA HIS A 71 12.97 14.11 -7.96
C HIS A 71 11.80 14.50 -8.87
N ASN A 72 11.81 15.75 -9.32
CA ASN A 72 10.80 16.32 -10.20
C ASN A 72 9.36 16.20 -9.65
N LYS A 73 9.21 16.26 -8.31
CA LYS A 73 7.92 16.19 -7.62
C LYS A 73 7.10 14.94 -7.99
N THR A 74 7.76 13.86 -8.40
CA THR A 74 7.10 12.62 -8.82
C THR A 74 7.64 11.48 -7.96
N PRO A 75 6.92 11.04 -6.92
CA PRO A 75 7.30 9.85 -6.17
C PRO A 75 7.44 8.65 -7.09
N LYS A 76 8.65 8.12 -7.20
CA LYS A 76 8.96 6.84 -7.85
C LYS A 76 9.25 5.83 -6.76
N ILE A 77 8.29 4.93 -6.54
CA ILE A 77 8.35 3.90 -5.51
C ILE A 77 8.83 2.61 -6.16
N ILE A 78 9.90 2.04 -5.62
CA ILE A 78 10.41 0.74 -6.02
C ILE A 78 10.09 -0.24 -4.89
N TYR A 79 9.37 -1.31 -5.24
CA TYR A 79 9.16 -2.45 -4.37
C TYR A 79 10.07 -3.62 -4.79
N GLY A 80 10.40 -4.46 -3.82
CA GLY A 80 11.26 -5.62 -4.00
C GLY A 80 11.76 -6.13 -2.66
N THR A 81 12.75 -7.01 -2.69
CA THR A 81 13.39 -7.52 -1.48
C THR A 81 14.42 -6.55 -0.92
N LYS A 82 14.42 -6.42 0.41
CA LYS A 82 15.45 -5.74 1.19
C LYS A 82 15.97 -6.68 2.28
N GLU A 83 17.18 -6.45 2.76
CA GLU A 83 17.72 -7.19 3.90
C GLU A 83 16.80 -7.04 5.12
N GLY A 84 16.44 -8.17 5.74
CA GLY A 84 15.49 -8.21 6.86
C GLY A 84 14.01 -8.14 6.49
N SER A 85 13.65 -8.17 5.20
CA SER A 85 12.26 -8.26 4.73
C SER A 85 11.91 -9.66 4.19
N LEU A 86 10.73 -9.78 3.56
CA LEU A 86 10.30 -10.95 2.79
C LEU A 86 11.35 -11.39 1.76
N SER A 87 11.44 -12.69 1.49
CA SER A 87 12.29 -13.21 0.43
C SER A 87 11.82 -12.73 -0.96
N GLU A 88 12.66 -12.92 -1.98
CA GLU A 88 12.30 -12.62 -3.37
C GLU A 88 11.08 -13.43 -3.82
N ASP A 89 11.07 -14.74 -3.55
CA ASP A 89 9.93 -15.62 -3.87
C ASP A 89 8.65 -15.19 -3.15
N GLU A 90 8.73 -14.79 -1.87
CA GLU A 90 7.57 -14.31 -1.11
C GLU A 90 7.04 -12.98 -1.68
N THR A 91 7.96 -12.09 -2.06
CA THR A 91 7.65 -10.81 -2.69
C THR A 91 6.96 -11.01 -4.04
N LEU A 92 7.55 -11.82 -4.93
CA LEU A 92 6.98 -12.11 -6.24
C LEU A 92 5.64 -12.84 -6.11
N LYS A 93 5.51 -13.79 -5.19
CA LYS A 93 4.25 -14.49 -4.93
C LYS A 93 3.13 -13.56 -4.49
N TYR A 94 3.44 -12.51 -3.70
CA TYR A 94 2.46 -11.51 -3.31
C TYR A 94 1.99 -10.66 -4.50
N TRP A 95 2.94 -10.08 -5.24
CA TRP A 95 2.60 -9.14 -6.33
C TRP A 95 2.02 -9.84 -7.57
N PHE A 96 2.45 -11.06 -7.85
CA PHE A 96 2.10 -11.86 -9.02
C PHE A 96 1.25 -13.10 -8.68
N ASP A 97 0.28 -12.93 -7.77
CA ASP A 97 -0.57 -14.00 -7.24
C ASP A 97 -1.66 -14.52 -8.19
N GLY A 98 -1.72 -14.01 -9.43
CA GLY A 98 -2.77 -14.34 -10.41
C GLY A 98 -4.15 -13.74 -10.10
N LYS A 99 -4.29 -12.87 -9.08
CA LYS A 99 -5.55 -12.25 -8.66
C LYS A 99 -5.58 -10.74 -8.93
N ASN A 100 -4.75 -10.26 -9.85
CA ASN A 100 -4.60 -8.84 -10.20
C ASN A 100 -4.13 -7.97 -9.02
N THR A 101 -3.36 -8.53 -8.08
CA THR A 101 -2.86 -7.79 -6.91
C THR A 101 -1.99 -6.59 -7.32
N LEU A 102 -1.10 -6.77 -8.30
CA LEU A 102 -0.30 -5.69 -8.88
C LEU A 102 -1.16 -4.48 -9.32
N GLU A 103 -2.14 -4.69 -10.20
CA GLU A 103 -3.01 -3.62 -10.72
C GLU A 103 -3.81 -2.93 -9.61
N LYS A 104 -4.40 -3.73 -8.70
CA LYS A 104 -5.20 -3.23 -7.58
C LYS A 104 -4.36 -2.33 -6.68
N ASN A 105 -3.17 -2.79 -6.31
CA ASN A 105 -2.28 -2.06 -5.42
C ASN A 105 -1.72 -0.81 -6.09
N PHE A 106 -1.29 -0.88 -7.35
CA PHE A 106 -0.81 0.29 -8.10
C PHE A 106 -1.86 1.40 -8.14
N LEU A 107 -3.10 1.05 -8.47
CA LEU A 107 -4.19 2.02 -8.51
C LEU A 107 -4.54 2.54 -7.10
N TYR A 108 -4.62 1.67 -6.10
CA TYR A 108 -4.91 2.05 -4.73
C TYR A 108 -3.85 3.02 -4.18
N ASN A 109 -2.58 2.68 -4.35
CA ASN A 109 -1.45 3.45 -3.85
C ASN A 109 -1.37 4.81 -4.55
N ALA A 110 -1.64 4.87 -5.86
CA ALA A 110 -1.73 6.14 -6.59
C ALA A 110 -2.88 7.03 -6.10
N ILE A 111 -4.06 6.47 -5.81
CA ILE A 111 -5.19 7.24 -5.25
C ILE A 111 -4.81 7.86 -3.91
N TYR A 112 -4.25 7.07 -2.99
CA TYR A 112 -3.87 7.57 -1.67
C TYR A 112 -2.73 8.58 -1.73
N LEU A 113 -1.72 8.37 -2.56
CA LEU A 113 -0.66 9.37 -2.76
C LEU A 113 -1.21 10.67 -3.37
N ALA A 114 -2.21 10.59 -4.26
CA ALA A 114 -2.89 11.79 -4.77
C ALA A 114 -3.68 12.56 -3.71
N ILE A 115 -4.20 11.87 -2.69
CA ILE A 115 -4.89 12.55 -1.58
C ILE A 115 -3.87 13.12 -0.57
N LEU A 116 -2.85 12.34 -0.23
CA LEU A 116 -1.96 12.62 0.91
C LEU A 116 -0.72 13.47 0.54
N VAL A 117 -0.32 13.50 -0.73
CA VAL A 117 0.84 14.26 -1.24
C VAL A 117 0.38 15.27 -2.30
N PRO A 118 -0.30 16.37 -1.92
CA PRO A 118 -1.11 17.15 -2.85
C PRO A 118 -0.34 17.90 -3.94
N ASN A 119 0.95 18.17 -3.71
CA ASN A 119 1.82 18.88 -4.65
C ASN A 119 2.69 17.97 -5.53
N ALA A 120 2.47 16.65 -5.50
CA ALA A 120 3.09 15.74 -6.46
C ALA A 120 2.55 15.99 -7.88
N GLN A 121 3.43 15.90 -8.88
CA GLN A 121 3.11 16.08 -10.30
C GLN A 121 2.75 14.76 -10.99
N GLY A 122 3.05 13.63 -10.36
CA GLY A 122 2.72 12.29 -10.84
C GLY A 122 3.18 11.25 -9.84
N TYR A 123 2.95 9.98 -10.15
CA TYR A 123 3.28 8.83 -9.30
C TYR A 123 3.80 7.70 -10.18
N SER A 124 4.88 7.05 -9.75
CA SER A 124 5.50 5.93 -10.45
C SER A 124 5.75 4.79 -9.49
N PHE A 125 5.49 3.57 -9.94
CA PHE A 125 5.65 2.37 -9.14
C PHE A 125 6.34 1.30 -9.97
N LYS A 126 7.26 0.58 -9.35
CA LYS A 126 7.97 -0.54 -9.97
C LYS A 126 7.99 -1.74 -9.03
N VAL A 127 7.69 -2.92 -9.57
CA VAL A 127 7.91 -4.22 -8.94
C VAL A 127 8.54 -5.14 -9.97
N ASP A 128 9.72 -5.67 -9.69
CA ASP A 128 10.47 -6.48 -10.67
C ASP A 128 10.59 -5.75 -12.02
N ASN A 129 10.18 -6.36 -13.13
CA ASN A 129 10.17 -5.76 -14.46
C ASN A 129 8.88 -5.00 -14.79
N GLN A 130 7.90 -4.91 -13.88
CA GLN A 130 6.64 -4.19 -14.13
C GLN A 130 6.72 -2.77 -13.60
N LYS A 131 6.40 -1.80 -14.47
CA LYS A 131 6.36 -0.38 -14.13
C LYS A 131 5.03 0.25 -14.50
N PHE A 132 4.54 1.10 -13.63
CA PHE A 132 3.35 1.92 -13.84
C PHE A 132 3.70 3.38 -13.53
N SER A 133 3.21 4.32 -14.32
CA SER A 133 3.42 5.76 -14.08
C SER A 133 2.21 6.55 -14.56
N VAL A 134 1.75 7.49 -13.74
CA VAL A 134 0.55 8.29 -13.99
C VAL A 134 0.78 9.73 -13.54
N SER A 135 0.28 10.71 -14.29
CA SER A 135 0.34 12.11 -13.90
C SER A 135 -0.68 12.44 -12.80
N ARG A 136 -0.47 13.58 -12.15
CA ARG A 136 -1.43 14.16 -11.19
C ARG A 136 -2.80 14.38 -11.84
N GLU A 137 -2.79 14.97 -13.04
CA GLU A 137 -4.00 15.34 -13.80
C GLU A 137 -4.83 14.12 -14.16
N GLU A 138 -4.18 13.04 -14.65
CA GLU A 138 -4.86 11.77 -14.93
C GLU A 138 -5.48 11.15 -13.67
N MET A 139 -4.78 11.22 -12.53
CA MET A 139 -5.33 10.75 -11.25
C MET A 139 -6.51 11.59 -10.76
N GLU A 140 -6.46 12.91 -10.90
CA GLU A 140 -7.57 13.81 -10.55
C GLU A 140 -8.82 13.53 -11.40
N GLN A 141 -8.64 13.34 -12.71
CA GLN A 141 -9.70 12.96 -13.63
C GLN A 141 -10.28 11.59 -13.27
N PHE A 142 -9.41 10.60 -12.99
CA PHE A 142 -9.83 9.26 -12.60
C PHE A 142 -10.65 9.28 -11.29
N ILE A 143 -10.14 9.96 -10.25
CA ILE A 143 -10.79 10.05 -8.95
C ILE A 143 -12.14 10.78 -9.08
N SER A 144 -12.19 11.87 -9.84
CA SER A 144 -13.43 12.62 -10.06
C SER A 144 -14.49 11.82 -10.81
N GLY A 145 -14.07 11.03 -11.81
CA GLY A 145 -14.99 10.21 -12.61
C GLY A 145 -15.50 8.94 -11.91
N ASN A 146 -14.76 8.38 -10.94
CA ASN A 146 -15.06 7.07 -10.35
C ASN A 146 -15.35 7.12 -8.85
N ILE A 147 -14.98 8.18 -8.13
CA ILE A 147 -15.02 8.25 -6.67
C ILE A 147 -15.78 9.51 -6.23
N LYS A 148 -15.14 10.67 -6.26
CA LYS A 148 -15.72 11.97 -5.90
C LYS A 148 -14.75 13.01 -6.42
N THR A 149 -15.23 14.17 -6.84
CA THR A 149 -14.33 15.27 -7.25
C THR A 149 -13.32 15.54 -6.15
N LEU A 150 -12.03 15.41 -6.50
CA LEU A 150 -10.95 15.62 -5.56
C LEU A 150 -10.88 17.11 -5.20
N PRO A 151 -10.76 17.50 -3.92
CA PRO A 151 -10.51 18.88 -3.54
C PRO A 151 -9.22 19.39 -4.19
N ASP A 152 -9.17 20.69 -4.46
CA ASP A 152 -7.96 21.35 -4.95
C ASP A 152 -6.76 21.05 -4.04
N SER A 153 -5.55 20.93 -4.60
CA SER A 153 -4.34 20.57 -3.83
C SER A 153 -4.12 21.46 -2.60
N ASN A 154 -4.43 22.77 -2.69
CA ASN A 154 -4.34 23.69 -1.55
C ASN A 154 -5.27 23.30 -0.39
N LYS A 155 -6.46 22.77 -0.68
CA LYS A 155 -7.39 22.27 0.34
C LYS A 155 -6.94 20.93 0.90
N LEU A 156 -6.28 20.09 0.12
CA LEU A 156 -5.74 18.82 0.60
C LEU A 156 -4.52 18.96 1.50
N PHE A 157 -3.88 20.14 1.54
CA PHE A 157 -2.88 20.46 2.57
C PHE A 157 -3.49 20.66 3.95
N ASP A 158 -4.78 21.02 4.02
CA ASP A 158 -5.51 20.98 5.28
C ASP A 158 -5.76 19.52 5.66
N LYS A 159 -5.17 19.12 6.79
CA LYS A 159 -5.24 17.74 7.29
C LYS A 159 -6.68 17.30 7.48
N GLU A 160 -7.54 18.15 8.04
CA GLU A 160 -8.93 17.79 8.30
C GLU A 160 -9.68 17.54 6.98
N LYS A 161 -9.42 18.34 5.95
CA LYS A 161 -10.05 18.17 4.64
C LYS A 161 -9.59 16.91 3.92
N ALA A 162 -8.30 16.60 3.95
CA ALA A 162 -7.78 15.36 3.36
C ALA A 162 -8.32 14.13 4.11
N GLN A 163 -8.30 14.15 5.45
CA GLN A 163 -8.84 13.07 6.27
C GLN A 163 -10.33 12.87 6.07
N GLN A 164 -11.11 13.96 6.03
CA GLN A 164 -12.54 13.91 5.75
C GLN A 164 -12.82 13.32 4.36
N PHE A 165 -12.05 13.69 3.33
CA PHE A 165 -12.18 13.08 2.02
C PHE A 165 -11.93 11.57 2.06
N ILE A 166 -10.91 11.11 2.80
CA ILE A 166 -10.62 9.68 2.97
C ILE A 166 -11.79 8.99 3.69
N ASP A 167 -12.25 9.52 4.81
CA ASP A 167 -13.31 8.91 5.62
C ASP A 167 -14.63 8.80 4.86
N ASP A 168 -14.99 9.84 4.10
CA ASP A 168 -16.19 9.86 3.26
C ASP A 168 -16.13 8.84 2.10
N ASN A 169 -14.93 8.48 1.63
CA ASN A 169 -14.76 7.78 0.34
C ASN A 169 -14.00 6.45 0.41
N LYS A 170 -13.46 6.03 1.56
CA LYS A 170 -12.64 4.79 1.68
C LYS A 170 -13.33 3.54 1.12
N GLU A 171 -14.63 3.37 1.35
CA GLU A 171 -15.40 2.24 0.81
C GLU A 171 -15.54 2.32 -0.71
N LYS A 172 -15.74 3.54 -1.24
CA LYS A 172 -15.82 3.77 -2.68
C LYS A 172 -14.47 3.57 -3.36
N ILE A 173 -13.38 4.01 -2.75
CA ILE A 173 -12.00 3.72 -3.19
C ILE A 173 -11.81 2.20 -3.27
N ASN A 174 -12.13 1.46 -2.20
CA ASN A 174 -12.02 0.00 -2.15
C ASN A 174 -12.84 -0.69 -3.26
N LYS A 175 -14.08 -0.27 -3.47
CA LYS A 175 -14.95 -0.81 -4.53
C LYS A 175 -14.39 -0.51 -5.92
N THR A 176 -13.91 0.72 -6.14
CA THR A 176 -13.36 1.19 -7.41
C THR A 176 -12.13 0.39 -7.80
N VAL A 177 -11.15 0.22 -6.90
CA VAL A 177 -9.93 -0.54 -7.23
C VAL A 177 -10.20 -2.04 -7.43
N LYS A 178 -11.24 -2.59 -6.80
CA LYS A 178 -11.61 -4.02 -6.93
C LYS A 178 -12.35 -4.31 -8.24
N SER A 179 -12.99 -3.32 -8.86
CA SER A 179 -13.71 -3.47 -10.13
C SER A 179 -12.77 -3.76 -11.31
N ALA A 180 -12.91 -4.93 -11.93
CA ALA A 180 -12.11 -5.31 -13.11
C ALA A 180 -12.32 -4.34 -14.28
N ALA A 181 -13.57 -4.02 -14.61
CA ALA A 181 -13.90 -3.11 -15.71
C ALA A 181 -13.29 -1.70 -15.54
N ILE A 182 -13.22 -1.19 -14.31
CA ILE A 182 -12.59 0.10 -14.03
C ILE A 182 -11.07 -0.01 -14.21
N ARG A 183 -10.44 -1.06 -13.68
CA ARG A 183 -8.99 -1.28 -13.84
C ARG A 183 -8.62 -1.44 -15.32
N GLU A 184 -9.35 -2.27 -16.06
CA GLU A 184 -9.13 -2.46 -17.50
C GLU A 184 -9.21 -1.13 -18.27
N LYS A 185 -10.24 -0.31 -18.00
CA LYS A 185 -10.36 1.01 -18.62
C LYS A 185 -9.21 1.95 -18.24
N PHE A 186 -8.81 1.96 -16.96
CA PHE A 186 -7.73 2.81 -16.47
C PHE A 186 -6.38 2.42 -17.06
N PHE A 187 -5.99 1.14 -16.94
CA PHE A 187 -4.70 0.65 -17.43
C PHE A 187 -4.64 0.52 -18.96
N LYS A 188 -5.76 0.62 -19.68
CA LYS A 188 -5.73 0.83 -21.14
C LYS A 188 -5.15 2.20 -21.52
N ASN A 189 -5.43 3.24 -20.74
CA ASN A 189 -4.95 4.60 -20.98
C ASN A 189 -3.59 4.83 -20.32
N VAL A 190 -3.35 4.20 -19.17
CA VAL A 190 -2.13 4.34 -18.37
C VAL A 190 -1.52 2.95 -18.14
N PRO A 191 -0.88 2.34 -19.15
CA PRO A 191 -0.49 0.94 -19.12
C PRO A 191 0.60 0.63 -18.11
N ILE A 192 0.53 -0.60 -17.57
CA ILE A 192 1.67 -1.23 -16.90
C ILE A 192 2.60 -1.74 -18.00
N VAL A 193 3.85 -1.31 -17.98
CA VAL A 193 4.87 -1.64 -18.98
C VAL A 193 5.91 -2.60 -18.40
N LYS A 194 6.43 -3.47 -19.27
CA LYS A 194 7.62 -4.28 -18.97
C LYS A 194 8.88 -3.48 -19.27
N GLU A 195 9.79 -3.41 -18.31
CA GLU A 195 11.12 -2.80 -18.43
C GLU A 195 12.21 -3.85 -18.65
#